data_AF-A0A9X1Z9L6-F1
#
_entry.id   AF-A0A9X1Z9L6-F1
#
_cell.length_a   1.000
_cell.length_b   1.000
_cell.length_c   1.000
_cell.angle_alpha   90.00
_cell.angle_beta   90.00
_cell.angle_gamma   90.00
#
_symmetry.space_group_name_H-M   'P 1'
#
loop_
_entity.id
_entity.type
_entity.pdbx_description
1 polymer ?
#
loop_
_entity_poly.entity_id
_entity_poly.type
_entity_poly.pdbx_seq_one_letter_code
_entity_poly.pdbx_strand_id
1 'polypeptide(L)'
;MNNLPGAFARPLSISALLITGFSLLCGLTVVLAGTAAYALQAVLEGQARLLHVNEWHASVLGARAAEKTYRVDAADSARDQVLSSVQGLMQELTQGLPGGLATDPALLRASQDYLARFQGFSATRQRTQATQASMQSQAEAAKGGFEGVEQDLLEALGEAIDQGRASLDLVTQADNAMALMRKLMAVRSSEWAFARQPDGARYDQWLLLMSDLQSSTQALANGAAETQRQTLEAALQALGGYRQAFEEYRLRAEESRASEQSMDGLAQQMLTDFVALKQQVLAQQQTLDRRAYAWLLGMTLLALVLSAAAAWLIRRRIVTPLRYTAQVAGEVAAGSLSPSLVVTRQDELGQVLLAMQGMTRSLHQIMSRIDQGSRRLTLACGELSTATAAAEQGAREQSREADSTAAAMEQVNASLAQVARHTEHSLQSAQAARSGYEAGERDVAAVALQSRELTGQMDSASQAMQRLDEESGRIAGVLAVIHALAEQTNLAGAECGHRAPGPVEKGRGFSVVADEAAAPGPTAPRKRRPQESDAMTQFPAER
;
A
#
# COMPACT_ATOMS: atom_id res chain seq x y z
N MET A 1 11.08 28.41 -7.33
CA MET A 1 12.15 27.93 -8.24
C MET A 1 12.08 26.41 -8.22
N ASN A 2 11.14 25.75 -8.88
CA ASN A 2 10.78 25.73 -10.32
C ASN A 2 11.87 25.18 -11.24
N ASN A 3 11.45 24.24 -12.09
CA ASN A 3 12.10 23.69 -13.30
C ASN A 3 13.27 22.71 -13.10
N LEU A 4 12.93 21.47 -12.76
CA LEU A 4 13.57 20.30 -13.37
C LEU A 4 12.61 19.74 -14.44
N PRO A 5 13.04 19.53 -15.69
CA PRO A 5 12.15 19.07 -16.76
C PRO A 5 11.73 17.60 -16.54
N GLY A 6 10.48 17.40 -16.15
CA GLY A 6 9.86 16.08 -16.03
C GLY A 6 9.57 15.45 -17.38
N ALA A 7 10.61 15.03 -18.09
CA ALA A 7 10.55 14.55 -19.47
C ALA A 7 10.94 13.06 -19.64
N PHE A 8 10.71 12.22 -18.62
CA PHE A 8 10.78 10.76 -18.77
C PHE A 8 9.65 10.06 -17.99
N ALA A 9 9.12 9.00 -18.62
CA ALA A 9 7.96 8.20 -18.25
C ALA A 9 6.58 8.92 -18.34
N ARG A 10 5.75 8.43 -19.28
CA ARG A 10 4.29 8.43 -19.13
C ARG A 10 3.93 7.89 -17.74
N PRO A 11 2.81 8.29 -17.10
CA PRO A 11 2.40 7.71 -15.83
C PRO A 11 2.16 6.21 -16.01
N LEU A 12 3.15 5.41 -15.61
CA LEU A 12 3.07 3.95 -15.60
C LEU A 12 1.95 3.54 -14.66
N SER A 13 1.16 2.54 -15.09
CA SER A 13 0.14 1.94 -14.25
C SER A 13 0.78 1.33 -12.99
N ILE A 14 0.03 1.29 -11.90
CA ILE A 14 0.48 0.72 -10.62
C ILE A 14 0.81 -0.76 -10.81
N SER A 15 0.02 -1.45 -11.63
CA SER A 15 0.29 -2.81 -12.13
C SER A 15 1.67 -2.92 -12.79
N ALA A 16 2.04 -2.05 -13.74
CA ALA A 16 3.35 -2.08 -14.40
C ALA A 16 4.50 -1.75 -13.43
N LEU A 17 4.29 -0.84 -12.47
CA LEU A 17 5.26 -0.49 -11.43
C LEU A 17 5.54 -1.68 -10.50
N LEU A 18 4.50 -2.42 -10.10
CA LEU A 18 4.63 -3.60 -9.24
C LEU A 18 5.28 -4.77 -9.98
N ILE A 19 4.89 -5.05 -11.22
CA ILE A 19 5.50 -6.11 -12.04
C ILE A 19 6.99 -5.82 -12.25
N THR A 20 7.36 -4.61 -12.67
CA THR A 20 8.78 -4.25 -12.87
C THR A 20 9.59 -4.33 -11.57
N GLY A 21 9.03 -3.88 -10.44
CA GLY A 21 9.68 -4.01 -9.13
C GLY A 21 9.87 -5.47 -8.69
N PHE A 22 8.88 -6.33 -8.92
CA PHE A 22 8.95 -7.74 -8.54
C PHE A 22 9.88 -8.55 -9.47
N SER A 23 9.86 -8.26 -10.78
CA SER A 23 10.83 -8.85 -11.73
C SER A 23 12.27 -8.43 -11.41
N LEU A 24 12.50 -7.17 -11.02
CA LEU A 24 13.81 -6.70 -10.56
C LEU A 24 14.25 -7.46 -9.29
N LEU A 25 13.35 -7.62 -8.32
CA LEU A 25 13.61 -8.37 -7.09
C LEU A 25 13.97 -9.84 -7.38
N CYS A 26 13.17 -10.53 -8.19
CA CYS A 26 13.45 -11.91 -8.60
C CYS A 26 14.81 -12.03 -9.32
N GLY A 27 15.08 -11.16 -10.30
CA GLY A 27 16.37 -11.13 -11.01
C GLY A 27 17.55 -10.92 -10.06
N LEU A 28 17.42 -9.98 -9.13
CA LEU A 28 18.42 -9.73 -8.07
C LEU A 28 18.63 -10.95 -7.17
N THR A 29 17.57 -11.64 -6.76
CA THR A 29 17.70 -12.87 -5.94
C THR A 29 18.39 -14.02 -6.69
N VAL A 30 18.15 -14.15 -8.00
CA VAL A 30 18.84 -15.15 -8.85
C VAL A 30 20.31 -14.80 -9.00
N VAL A 31 20.65 -13.52 -9.22
CA VAL A 31 22.05 -13.05 -9.26
C VAL A 31 22.75 -13.29 -7.92
N LEU A 32 22.10 -12.95 -6.79
CA LEU A 32 22.65 -13.17 -5.45
C LEU A 32 22.91 -14.67 -5.20
N ALA A 33 21.93 -15.54 -5.49
CA ALA A 33 22.07 -16.99 -5.37
C ALA A 33 23.18 -17.55 -6.26
N GLY A 34 23.29 -17.08 -7.51
CA GLY A 34 24.38 -17.45 -8.41
C GLY A 34 25.76 -17.03 -7.90
N THR A 35 25.91 -15.81 -7.39
CA THR A 35 27.17 -15.34 -6.79
C THR A 35 27.54 -16.11 -5.51
N ALA A 36 26.55 -16.49 -4.70
CA ALA A 36 26.76 -17.31 -3.51
C ALA A 36 27.18 -18.76 -3.86
N ALA A 37 26.54 -19.37 -4.86
CA ALA A 37 26.91 -20.69 -5.36
C ALA A 37 28.34 -20.70 -5.94
N TYR A 38 28.69 -19.69 -6.75
CA TYR A 38 30.05 -19.51 -7.29
C TYR A 38 31.10 -19.34 -6.17
N ALA A 39 30.82 -18.48 -5.18
CA ALA A 39 31.70 -18.28 -4.03
C ALA A 39 31.90 -19.58 -3.23
N LEU A 40 30.83 -20.34 -2.98
CA LEU A 40 30.90 -21.63 -2.28
C LEU A 40 31.73 -22.65 -3.07
N GLN A 41 31.54 -22.75 -4.39
CA GLN A 41 32.32 -23.66 -5.23
C GLN A 41 33.81 -23.27 -5.23
N ALA A 42 34.14 -21.98 -5.35
CA ALA A 42 35.54 -21.51 -5.30
C ALA A 42 36.23 -21.81 -3.96
N VAL A 43 35.49 -21.81 -2.84
CA VAL A 43 35.99 -22.23 -1.52
C VAL A 43 36.18 -23.75 -1.45
N LEU A 44 35.23 -24.54 -1.94
CA LEU A 44 35.32 -26.01 -1.96
C LEU A 44 36.49 -26.51 -2.81
N GLU A 45 36.68 -25.96 -4.01
CA GLU A 45 37.83 -26.26 -4.85
C GLU A 45 39.16 -25.84 -4.18
N GLY A 46 39.15 -24.74 -3.43
CA GLY A 46 40.28 -24.30 -2.60
C GLY A 46 40.69 -25.31 -1.54
N GLN A 47 39.71 -25.82 -0.78
CA GLN A 47 39.93 -26.87 0.21
C GLN A 47 40.42 -28.17 -0.45
N ALA A 48 39.85 -28.56 -1.60
CA ALA A 48 40.29 -29.73 -2.35
C ALA A 48 41.75 -29.62 -2.79
N ARG A 49 42.21 -28.46 -3.27
CA ARG A 49 43.64 -28.21 -3.59
C ARG A 49 44.54 -28.36 -2.35
N LEU A 50 44.13 -27.83 -1.20
CA LEU A 50 44.91 -27.92 0.03
C LEU A 50 45.00 -29.35 0.57
N LEU A 51 43.95 -30.16 0.41
CA LEU A 51 43.97 -31.59 0.75
C LEU A 51 44.99 -32.35 -0.10
N HIS A 52 44.97 -32.20 -1.42
CA HIS A 52 45.94 -32.86 -2.32
C HIS A 52 47.40 -32.48 -1.95
N VAL A 53 47.70 -31.19 -1.72
CA VAL A 53 49.06 -30.78 -1.31
C VAL A 53 49.48 -31.38 0.05
N ASN A 54 48.53 -31.57 0.98
CA ASN A 54 48.82 -32.26 2.24
C ASN A 54 49.05 -33.77 2.04
N GLU A 55 48.27 -34.42 1.19
CA GLU A 55 48.40 -35.85 0.84
C GLU A 55 49.72 -36.11 0.12
N TRP A 56 50.12 -35.24 -0.81
CA TRP A 56 51.42 -35.28 -1.47
C TRP A 56 52.59 -35.15 -0.49
N HIS A 57 52.53 -34.15 0.40
CA HIS A 57 53.52 -33.98 1.47
C HIS A 57 53.57 -35.20 2.42
N ALA A 58 52.41 -35.80 2.74
CA ALA A 58 52.32 -37.02 3.54
C ALA A 58 52.90 -38.25 2.80
N SER A 59 52.71 -38.35 1.48
CA SER A 59 53.31 -39.42 0.66
C SER A 59 54.84 -39.36 0.69
N VAL A 60 55.44 -38.17 0.60
CA VAL A 60 56.90 -38.00 0.77
C VAL A 60 57.36 -38.45 2.16
N LEU A 61 56.64 -38.08 3.22
CA LEU A 61 56.97 -38.53 4.58
C LEU A 61 56.81 -40.05 4.75
N GLY A 62 55.81 -40.66 4.12
CA GLY A 62 55.63 -42.12 4.07
C GLY A 62 56.77 -42.82 3.34
N ALA A 63 57.16 -42.31 2.17
CA ALA A 63 58.32 -42.79 1.41
C ALA A 63 59.62 -42.66 2.22
N ARG A 64 59.84 -41.53 2.92
CA ARG A 64 61.00 -41.33 3.82
C ARG A 64 61.02 -42.31 5.00
N ALA A 65 59.85 -42.65 5.55
CA ALA A 65 59.75 -43.62 6.63
C ALA A 65 60.10 -45.03 6.13
N ALA A 66 59.53 -45.45 5.01
CA ALA A 66 59.82 -46.75 4.38
C ALA A 66 61.29 -46.86 3.90
N GLU A 67 61.88 -45.77 3.39
CA GLU A 67 63.30 -45.68 3.04
C GLU A 67 64.19 -45.93 4.26
N LYS A 68 63.88 -45.30 5.41
CA LYS A 68 64.62 -45.51 6.65
C LYS A 68 64.49 -46.93 7.19
N THR A 69 63.31 -47.55 7.09
CA THR A 69 63.11 -48.96 7.39
C THR A 69 64.02 -49.83 6.50
N TYR A 70 63.94 -49.64 5.18
CA TYR A 70 64.74 -50.37 4.19
C TYR A 70 66.26 -50.21 4.37
N ARG A 71 66.75 -49.04 4.83
CA ARG A 71 68.16 -48.85 5.18
C ARG A 71 68.60 -49.80 6.31
N VAL A 72 67.74 -50.05 7.29
CA VAL A 72 68.01 -50.91 8.45
C VAL A 72 67.85 -52.40 8.10
N ASP A 73 66.68 -52.81 7.61
CA ASP A 73 66.31 -54.23 7.45
C ASP A 73 66.50 -54.80 6.04
N ALA A 74 66.63 -53.94 5.02
CA ALA A 74 66.65 -54.29 3.61
C ALA A 74 65.45 -55.13 3.14
N ALA A 75 64.29 -55.00 3.80
CA ALA A 75 63.08 -55.75 3.47
C ALA A 75 62.46 -55.31 2.13
N ASP A 76 62.14 -56.27 1.25
CA ASP A 76 61.51 -55.99 -0.05
C ASP A 76 60.18 -55.22 0.08
N SER A 77 59.40 -55.47 1.14
CA SER A 77 58.17 -54.74 1.44
C SER A 77 58.41 -53.25 1.67
N ALA A 78 59.48 -52.87 2.38
CA ALA A 78 59.85 -51.48 2.60
C ALA A 78 60.33 -50.83 1.29
N ARG A 79 61.10 -51.55 0.46
CA ARG A 79 61.48 -51.08 -0.89
C ARG A 79 60.24 -50.80 -1.73
N ASP A 80 59.32 -51.74 -1.81
CA ASP A 80 58.14 -51.64 -2.69
C ASP A 80 57.17 -50.57 -2.20
N GLN A 81 57.11 -50.31 -0.89
CA GLN A 81 56.40 -49.17 -0.31
C GLN A 81 57.00 -47.81 -0.73
N VAL A 82 58.33 -47.67 -0.77
CA VAL A 82 58.97 -46.43 -1.30
C VAL A 82 58.64 -46.25 -2.78
N LEU A 83 58.83 -47.31 -3.59
CA LEU A 83 58.60 -47.27 -5.03
C LEU A 83 57.16 -46.86 -5.36
N SER A 84 56.18 -47.53 -4.75
CA SER A 84 54.75 -47.23 -4.96
C SER A 84 54.34 -45.84 -4.48
N SER A 85 54.83 -45.39 -3.31
CA SER A 85 54.50 -44.05 -2.78
C SER A 85 55.00 -42.93 -3.71
N VAL A 86 56.24 -43.04 -4.20
CA VAL A 86 56.84 -42.01 -5.07
C VAL A 86 56.27 -42.09 -6.50
N GLN A 87 55.99 -43.29 -7.03
CA GLN A 87 55.34 -43.44 -8.34
C GLN A 87 53.90 -42.90 -8.32
N GLY A 88 53.13 -43.18 -7.27
CA GLY A 88 51.79 -42.60 -7.09
C GLY A 88 51.84 -41.07 -7.00
N LEU A 89 52.77 -40.53 -6.19
CA LEU A 89 53.02 -39.09 -6.10
C LEU A 89 53.34 -38.49 -7.48
N MET A 90 54.23 -39.09 -8.27
CA MET A 90 54.56 -38.63 -9.62
C MET A 90 53.34 -38.64 -10.55
N GLN A 91 52.48 -39.65 -10.46
CA GLN A 91 51.26 -39.76 -11.26
C GLN A 91 50.26 -38.64 -10.91
N GLU A 92 50.08 -38.32 -9.63
CA GLU A 92 49.22 -37.22 -9.18
C GLU A 92 49.81 -35.84 -9.51
N LEU A 93 51.11 -35.64 -9.30
CA LEU A 93 51.84 -34.44 -9.72
C LEU A 93 51.73 -34.17 -11.24
N THR A 94 51.56 -35.23 -12.04
CA THR A 94 51.36 -35.13 -13.51
C THR A 94 49.90 -34.79 -13.87
N GLN A 95 48.92 -35.19 -13.07
CA GLN A 95 47.51 -34.81 -13.23
C GLN A 95 47.27 -33.34 -12.82
N GLY A 96 48.04 -32.84 -11.85
CA GLY A 96 47.95 -31.47 -11.38
C GLY A 96 46.85 -31.24 -10.34
N LEU A 97 46.72 -29.99 -9.90
CA LEU A 97 45.77 -29.63 -8.85
C LEU A 97 44.35 -29.41 -9.42
N PRO A 98 43.29 -29.77 -8.66
CA PRO A 98 41.91 -29.54 -9.08
C PRO A 98 41.62 -28.06 -9.36
N GLY A 99 40.96 -27.82 -10.49
CA GLY A 99 40.81 -26.49 -11.11
C GLY A 99 41.87 -26.17 -12.16
N GLY A 100 42.72 -27.12 -12.56
CA GLY A 100 43.67 -26.96 -13.66
C GLY A 100 44.91 -26.15 -13.29
N LEU A 101 45.26 -26.05 -12.01
CA LEU A 101 46.54 -25.47 -11.59
C LEU A 101 47.66 -26.46 -11.91
N ALA A 102 48.52 -26.09 -12.86
CA ALA A 102 49.74 -26.82 -13.14
C ALA A 102 50.65 -26.83 -11.90
N THR A 103 51.08 -28.02 -11.52
CA THR A 103 52.12 -28.27 -10.51
C THR A 103 53.47 -27.80 -11.00
N ASP A 104 54.35 -27.39 -10.09
CA ASP A 104 55.70 -26.99 -10.46
C ASP A 104 56.46 -28.17 -11.09
N PRO A 105 56.96 -28.08 -12.33
CA PRO A 105 57.75 -29.14 -12.95
C PRO A 105 59.04 -29.49 -12.16
N ALA A 106 59.51 -28.61 -11.28
CA ALA A 106 60.61 -28.91 -10.36
C ALA A 106 60.26 -30.02 -9.36
N LEU A 107 59.03 -30.04 -8.80
CA LEU A 107 58.56 -31.08 -7.87
C LEU A 107 58.50 -32.46 -8.55
N LEU A 108 58.02 -32.50 -9.79
CA LEU A 108 57.97 -33.74 -10.57
C LEU A 108 59.39 -34.24 -10.89
N ARG A 109 60.32 -33.34 -11.26
CA ARG A 109 61.72 -33.70 -11.49
C ARG A 109 62.42 -34.19 -10.21
N ALA A 110 62.26 -33.49 -9.08
CA ALA A 110 62.83 -33.92 -7.81
C ALA A 110 62.32 -35.30 -7.38
N SER A 111 61.04 -35.59 -7.64
CA SER A 111 60.45 -36.93 -7.42
C SER A 111 61.06 -38.01 -8.32
N GLN A 112 61.31 -37.69 -9.59
CA GLN A 112 62.00 -38.58 -10.55
C GLN A 112 63.45 -38.86 -10.13
N ASP A 113 64.20 -37.80 -9.77
CA ASP A 113 65.59 -37.89 -9.34
C ASP A 113 65.71 -38.70 -8.04
N TYR A 114 64.80 -38.48 -7.08
CA TYR A 114 64.72 -39.27 -5.85
C TYR A 114 64.41 -40.75 -6.13
N LEU A 115 63.44 -41.05 -6.98
CA LEU A 115 63.08 -42.43 -7.36
C LEU A 115 64.26 -43.16 -8.02
N ALA A 116 64.94 -42.51 -8.96
CA ALA A 116 66.12 -43.07 -9.63
C ALA A 116 67.28 -43.32 -8.65
N ARG A 117 67.50 -42.39 -7.71
CA ARG A 117 68.53 -42.54 -6.67
C ARG A 117 68.21 -43.67 -5.70
N PHE A 118 66.94 -43.83 -5.31
CA PHE A 118 66.49 -44.93 -4.45
C PHE A 118 66.59 -46.30 -5.15
N GLN A 119 66.23 -46.38 -6.44
CA GLN A 119 66.40 -47.61 -7.22
C GLN A 119 67.89 -48.03 -7.28
N GLY A 120 68.80 -47.09 -7.56
CA GLY A 120 70.24 -47.34 -7.51
C GLY A 120 70.72 -47.80 -6.13
N PHE A 121 70.30 -47.10 -5.06
CA PHE A 121 70.59 -47.48 -3.68
C PHE A 121 70.13 -48.92 -3.36
N SER A 122 68.90 -49.29 -3.73
CA SER A 122 68.36 -50.63 -3.47
C SER A 122 69.12 -51.74 -4.20
N ALA A 123 69.55 -51.50 -5.45
CA ALA A 123 70.39 -52.43 -6.20
C ALA A 123 71.79 -52.58 -5.55
N THR A 124 72.42 -51.48 -5.11
CA THR A 124 73.69 -51.53 -4.38
C THR A 124 73.53 -52.22 -3.02
N ARG A 125 72.41 -52.05 -2.32
CA ARG A 125 72.10 -52.72 -1.04
C ARG A 125 71.98 -54.24 -1.20
N GLN A 126 71.24 -54.72 -2.20
CA GLN A 126 71.13 -56.16 -2.51
C GLN A 126 72.49 -56.76 -2.90
N ARG A 127 73.27 -56.09 -3.76
CA ARG A 127 74.65 -56.52 -4.09
C ARG A 127 75.55 -56.56 -2.86
N THR A 128 75.40 -55.61 -1.94
CA THR A 128 76.17 -55.56 -0.69
C THR A 128 75.88 -56.79 0.19
N GLN A 129 74.63 -57.22 0.32
CA GLN A 129 74.27 -58.45 1.03
C GLN A 129 74.90 -59.69 0.38
N ALA A 130 74.84 -59.82 -0.94
CA ALA A 130 75.50 -60.90 -1.66
C ALA A 130 77.04 -60.89 -1.47
N THR A 131 77.63 -59.70 -1.41
CA THR A 131 79.07 -59.53 -1.12
C THR A 131 79.41 -59.99 0.30
N GLN A 132 78.59 -59.64 1.29
CA GLN A 132 78.76 -60.09 2.68
C GLN A 132 78.61 -61.61 2.82
N ALA A 133 77.66 -62.23 2.12
CA ALA A 133 77.53 -63.69 2.07
C ALA A 133 78.76 -64.36 1.43
N SER A 134 79.34 -63.75 0.39
CA SER A 134 80.60 -64.21 -0.21
C SER A 134 81.78 -64.08 0.77
N MET A 135 81.92 -62.93 1.45
CA MET A 135 82.95 -62.74 2.49
C MET A 135 82.83 -63.78 3.61
N GLN A 136 81.61 -64.05 4.09
CA GLN A 136 81.33 -65.08 5.10
C GLN A 136 81.82 -66.46 4.62
N SER A 137 81.39 -66.88 3.43
CA SER A 137 81.74 -68.19 2.84
C SER A 137 83.26 -68.35 2.64
N GLN A 138 83.95 -67.32 2.17
CA GLN A 138 85.39 -67.33 1.98
C GLN A 138 86.16 -67.35 3.32
N ALA A 139 85.69 -66.61 4.33
CA ALA A 139 86.25 -66.65 5.67
C ALA A 139 86.04 -68.02 6.35
N GLU A 140 84.89 -68.67 6.13
CA GLU A 140 84.61 -70.02 6.62
C GLU A 140 85.47 -71.08 5.91
N ALA A 141 85.70 -70.96 4.61
CA ALA A 141 86.60 -71.85 3.87
C ALA A 141 88.04 -71.74 4.36
N ALA A 142 88.56 -70.52 4.57
CA ALA A 142 89.87 -70.30 5.18
C ALA A 142 89.94 -70.84 6.61
N LYS A 143 88.88 -70.62 7.42
CA LYS A 143 88.76 -71.15 8.79
C LYS A 143 88.87 -72.67 8.82
N GLY A 144 88.11 -73.38 7.99
CA GLY A 144 88.13 -74.84 7.92
C GLY A 144 89.49 -75.39 7.50
N GLY A 145 90.19 -74.71 6.58
CA GLY A 145 91.57 -75.06 6.23
C GLY A 145 92.55 -74.89 7.39
N PHE A 146 92.40 -73.85 8.21
CA PHE A 146 93.23 -73.67 9.40
C PHE A 146 92.91 -74.69 10.50
N GLU A 147 91.64 -75.00 10.75
CA GLU A 147 91.24 -76.01 11.75
C GLU A 147 91.75 -77.40 11.38
N GLY A 148 91.69 -77.78 10.09
CA GLY A 148 92.26 -79.05 9.62
C GLY A 148 93.77 -79.12 9.84
N VAL A 149 94.52 -78.08 9.44
CA VAL A 149 95.99 -78.06 9.59
C VAL A 149 96.42 -77.98 11.05
N GLU A 150 95.69 -77.25 11.89
CA GLU A 150 95.89 -77.20 13.34
C GLU A 150 95.69 -78.59 13.96
N GLN A 151 94.61 -79.29 13.59
CA GLN A 151 94.35 -80.65 14.04
C GLN A 151 95.43 -81.65 13.59
N ASP A 152 95.79 -81.65 12.29
CA ASP A 152 96.83 -82.50 11.72
C ASP A 152 98.19 -82.32 12.43
N LEU A 153 98.56 -81.06 12.71
CA LEU A 153 99.84 -80.73 13.36
C LEU A 153 99.83 -81.07 14.86
N LEU A 154 98.71 -80.91 15.56
CA LEU A 154 98.56 -81.30 16.96
C LEU A 154 98.56 -82.82 17.14
N GLU A 155 97.93 -83.57 16.22
CA GLU A 155 97.95 -85.04 16.20
C GLU A 155 99.38 -85.56 15.92
N ALA A 156 100.04 -85.03 14.89
CA ALA A 156 101.44 -85.36 14.59
C ALA A 156 102.39 -84.99 15.73
N LEU A 157 102.15 -83.87 16.44
CA LEU A 157 102.93 -83.49 17.62
C LEU A 157 102.69 -84.45 18.80
N GLY A 158 101.45 -84.89 19.02
CA GLY A 158 101.11 -85.91 20.01
C GLY A 158 101.85 -87.22 19.75
N GLU A 159 101.75 -87.77 18.53
CA GLU A 159 102.48 -88.98 18.14
C GLU A 159 104.01 -88.81 18.28
N ALA A 160 104.56 -87.65 17.92
CA ALA A 160 105.97 -87.37 18.04
C ALA A 160 106.43 -87.27 19.51
N ILE A 161 105.60 -86.75 20.41
CA ILE A 161 105.85 -86.74 21.86
C ILE A 161 105.86 -88.18 22.40
N ASP A 162 104.84 -88.99 22.09
CA ASP A 162 104.72 -90.37 22.55
C ASP A 162 105.87 -91.27 22.03
N GLN A 163 106.37 -91.00 20.82
CA GLN A 163 107.53 -91.70 20.25
C GLN A 163 108.89 -91.15 20.71
N GLY A 164 108.93 -90.08 21.53
CA GLY A 164 110.17 -89.42 21.95
C GLY A 164 110.94 -88.71 20.82
N ARG A 165 110.23 -88.30 19.77
CA ARG A 165 110.75 -87.70 18.52
C ARG A 165 110.32 -86.24 18.30
N ALA A 166 109.59 -85.64 19.24
CA ALA A 166 109.12 -84.26 19.14
C ALA A 166 110.27 -83.28 18.82
N SER A 167 110.11 -82.52 17.74
CA SER A 167 111.08 -81.52 17.30
C SER A 167 110.61 -80.10 17.65
N LEU A 168 111.56 -79.19 17.87
CA LEU A 168 111.25 -77.77 18.08
C LEU A 168 110.52 -77.17 16.86
N ASP A 169 110.82 -77.67 15.66
CA ASP A 169 110.16 -77.25 14.43
C ASP A 169 108.67 -77.63 14.43
N LEU A 170 108.32 -78.88 14.77
CA LEU A 170 106.92 -79.33 14.82
C LEU A 170 106.10 -78.57 15.88
N VAL A 171 106.69 -78.28 17.04
CA VAL A 171 106.07 -77.40 18.06
C VAL A 171 105.84 -75.98 17.51
N THR A 172 106.80 -75.45 16.77
CA THR A 172 106.71 -74.11 16.16
C THR A 172 105.66 -74.07 15.05
N GLN A 173 105.55 -75.12 14.23
CA GLN A 173 104.51 -75.26 13.21
C GLN A 173 103.11 -75.31 13.84
N ALA A 174 102.93 -76.06 14.94
CA ALA A 174 101.66 -76.13 15.67
C ALA A 174 101.25 -74.78 16.30
N ASP A 175 102.17 -74.04 16.94
CA ASP A 175 101.85 -72.70 17.49
C ASP A 175 101.54 -71.68 16.37
N ASN A 176 102.26 -71.75 15.24
CA ASN A 176 101.95 -70.95 14.07
C ASN A 176 100.56 -71.25 13.50
N ALA A 177 100.14 -72.51 13.45
CA ALA A 177 98.78 -72.90 13.04
C ALA A 177 97.70 -72.29 13.98
N MET A 178 97.87 -72.46 15.30
CA MET A 178 96.99 -71.83 16.31
C MET A 178 96.99 -70.29 16.24
N ALA A 179 98.07 -69.68 15.72
CA ALA A 179 98.13 -68.24 15.48
C ALA A 179 97.29 -67.80 14.27
N LEU A 180 97.13 -68.63 13.23
CA LEU A 180 96.33 -68.30 12.05
C LEU A 180 94.86 -68.06 12.41
N MET A 181 94.28 -68.90 13.29
CA MET A 181 92.91 -68.72 13.76
C MET A 181 92.71 -67.37 14.48
N ARG A 182 93.63 -67.01 15.38
CA ARG A 182 93.63 -65.73 16.08
C ARG A 182 93.74 -64.54 15.12
N LYS A 183 94.59 -64.64 14.09
CA LYS A 183 94.74 -63.62 13.04
C LYS A 183 93.48 -63.49 12.17
N LEU A 184 92.84 -64.60 11.79
CA LEU A 184 91.55 -64.58 11.07
C LEU A 184 90.44 -63.90 11.89
N MET A 185 90.36 -64.18 13.20
CA MET A 185 89.42 -63.50 14.09
C MET A 185 89.72 -62.00 14.24
N ALA A 186 91.00 -61.59 14.22
CA ALA A 186 91.38 -60.18 14.20
C ALA A 186 90.91 -59.49 12.90
N VAL A 187 91.16 -60.09 11.73
CA VAL A 187 90.66 -59.58 10.43
C VAL A 187 89.13 -59.43 10.46
N ARG A 188 88.41 -60.47 10.90
CA ARG A 188 86.94 -60.46 11.02
C ARG A 188 86.44 -59.41 12.00
N SER A 189 87.12 -59.20 13.13
CA SER A 189 86.76 -58.13 14.08
C SER A 189 86.91 -56.74 13.46
N SER A 190 87.94 -56.54 12.61
CA SER A 190 88.15 -55.28 11.89
C SER A 190 87.15 -55.08 10.74
N GLU A 191 86.67 -56.16 10.10
CA GLU A 191 85.55 -56.12 9.14
C GLU A 191 84.29 -55.57 9.82
N TRP A 192 83.92 -56.09 10.99
CA TRP A 192 82.79 -55.61 11.80
C TRP A 192 82.99 -54.19 12.35
N ALA A 193 84.23 -53.73 12.50
CA ALA A 193 84.54 -52.34 12.84
C ALA A 193 84.34 -51.42 11.63
N PHE A 194 84.83 -51.82 10.45
CA PHE A 194 84.64 -51.10 9.19
C PHE A 194 83.15 -51.05 8.79
N ALA A 195 82.40 -52.16 8.89
CA ALA A 195 80.99 -52.21 8.55
C ALA A 195 80.10 -51.24 9.36
N ARG A 196 80.45 -50.98 10.63
CA ARG A 196 79.75 -49.99 11.48
C ARG A 196 80.06 -48.55 11.11
N GLN A 197 81.30 -48.28 10.67
CA GLN A 197 81.73 -46.95 10.29
C GLN A 197 82.84 -47.09 9.23
N PRO A 198 82.47 -47.11 7.94
CA PRO A 198 83.44 -47.04 6.86
C PRO A 198 84.31 -45.78 7.00
N ASP A 199 85.62 -45.96 7.12
CA ASP A 199 86.64 -44.92 7.09
C ASP A 199 87.97 -45.51 6.59
N GLY A 200 88.90 -44.64 6.13
CA GLY A 200 90.17 -45.07 5.57
C GLY A 200 91.07 -45.78 6.60
N ALA A 201 91.10 -45.29 7.84
CA ALA A 201 91.96 -45.86 8.89
C ALA A 201 91.59 -47.31 9.25
N ARG A 202 90.30 -47.65 9.25
CA ARG A 202 89.83 -49.04 9.44
C ARG A 202 90.09 -49.92 8.23
N TYR A 203 90.03 -49.36 7.02
CA TYR A 203 90.45 -50.09 5.82
C TYR A 203 91.95 -50.42 5.87
N ASP A 204 92.80 -49.43 6.20
CA ASP A 204 94.24 -49.63 6.34
C ASP A 204 94.57 -50.66 7.43
N GLN A 205 93.87 -50.60 8.57
CA GLN A 205 94.00 -51.60 9.64
C GLN A 205 93.56 -53.01 9.20
N TRP A 206 92.42 -53.12 8.51
CA TRP A 206 91.94 -54.40 7.99
C TRP A 206 92.94 -54.99 6.97
N LEU A 207 93.46 -54.14 6.08
CA LEU A 207 94.41 -54.54 5.03
C LEU A 207 95.74 -55.03 5.64
N LEU A 208 96.22 -54.36 6.70
CA LEU A 208 97.42 -54.78 7.43
C LEU A 208 97.23 -56.15 8.11
N LEU A 209 96.10 -56.34 8.82
CA LEU A 209 95.77 -57.62 9.45
C LEU A 209 95.59 -58.75 8.41
N MET A 210 94.97 -58.45 7.28
CA MET A 210 94.77 -59.42 6.20
C MET A 210 96.08 -59.80 5.52
N SER A 211 96.97 -58.82 5.28
CA SER A 211 98.28 -59.08 4.70
C SER A 211 99.17 -59.89 5.65
N ASP A 212 99.14 -59.61 6.96
CA ASP A 212 99.84 -60.38 7.99
C ASP A 212 99.34 -61.82 8.06
N LEU A 213 98.02 -62.03 8.03
CA LEU A 213 97.41 -63.36 7.95
C LEU A 213 97.86 -64.10 6.70
N GLN A 214 97.74 -63.50 5.51
CA GLN A 214 98.18 -64.11 4.24
C GLN A 214 99.67 -64.48 4.26
N SER A 215 100.55 -63.59 4.75
CA SER A 215 101.98 -63.91 4.85
C SER A 215 102.29 -65.02 5.86
N SER A 216 101.54 -65.09 6.97
CA SER A 216 101.71 -66.13 7.99
C SER A 216 101.27 -67.50 7.46
N THR A 217 100.14 -67.56 6.74
CA THR A 217 99.66 -68.79 6.10
C THR A 217 100.66 -69.28 5.04
N GLN A 218 101.22 -68.38 4.21
CA GLN A 218 102.24 -68.73 3.23
C GLN A 218 103.54 -69.23 3.88
N ALA A 219 103.97 -68.60 4.98
CA ALA A 219 105.17 -69.02 5.71
C ALA A 219 105.01 -70.44 6.29
N LEU A 220 103.84 -70.76 6.86
CA LEU A 220 103.53 -72.11 7.32
C LEU A 220 103.46 -73.11 6.16
N ALA A 221 102.81 -72.75 5.04
CA ALA A 221 102.68 -73.60 3.86
C ALA A 221 104.04 -74.02 3.26
N ASN A 222 105.02 -73.12 3.28
CA ASN A 222 106.37 -73.38 2.78
C ASN A 222 107.17 -74.38 3.63
N GLY A 223 106.81 -74.58 4.91
CA GLY A 223 107.47 -75.51 5.84
C GLY A 223 106.67 -76.79 6.15
N ALA A 224 105.41 -76.84 5.72
CA ALA A 224 104.50 -77.95 6.00
C ALA A 224 104.68 -79.14 5.04
N ALA A 225 104.23 -80.33 5.46
CA ALA A 225 104.17 -81.49 4.58
C ALA A 225 103.08 -81.33 3.50
N GLU A 226 103.16 -82.15 2.44
CA GLU A 226 102.41 -81.97 1.19
C GLU A 226 100.88 -81.85 1.38
N THR A 227 100.29 -82.65 2.27
CA THR A 227 98.86 -82.62 2.57
C THR A 227 98.44 -81.28 3.20
N GLN A 228 99.16 -80.84 4.24
CA GLN A 228 98.91 -79.56 4.91
C GLN A 228 99.20 -78.38 3.98
N ARG A 229 100.23 -78.48 3.12
CA ARG A 229 100.56 -77.46 2.11
C ARG A 229 99.39 -77.24 1.15
N GLN A 230 98.78 -78.30 0.62
CA GLN A 230 97.60 -78.21 -0.25
C GLN A 230 96.41 -77.55 0.47
N THR A 231 96.17 -77.89 1.74
CA THR A 231 95.10 -77.28 2.56
C THR A 231 95.36 -75.78 2.82
N LEU A 232 96.61 -75.39 3.11
CA LEU A 232 97.00 -74.00 3.31
C LEU A 232 96.96 -73.19 2.01
N GLU A 233 97.26 -73.79 0.86
CA GLU A 233 97.12 -73.17 -0.46
C GLU A 233 95.64 -72.93 -0.82
N ALA A 234 94.75 -73.87 -0.50
CA ALA A 234 93.31 -73.66 -0.62
C ALA A 234 92.81 -72.54 0.32
N ALA A 235 93.31 -72.49 1.56
CA ALA A 235 93.01 -71.40 2.49
C ALA A 235 93.53 -70.03 1.99
N LEU A 236 94.72 -69.98 1.37
CA LEU A 236 95.26 -68.77 0.74
C LEU A 236 94.40 -68.29 -0.44
N GLN A 237 93.87 -69.20 -1.26
CA GLN A 237 92.91 -68.86 -2.32
C GLN A 237 91.62 -68.29 -1.73
N ALA A 238 91.09 -68.90 -0.66
CA ALA A 238 89.91 -68.41 0.05
C ALA A 238 90.14 -67.02 0.66
N LEU A 239 91.30 -66.77 1.28
CA LEU A 239 91.71 -65.43 1.72
C LEU A 239 91.82 -64.44 0.54
N GLY A 240 92.32 -64.86 -0.61
CA GLY A 240 92.34 -64.04 -1.83
C GLY A 240 90.93 -63.60 -2.24
N GLY A 241 89.98 -64.54 -2.28
CA GLY A 241 88.57 -64.28 -2.56
C GLY A 241 87.90 -63.39 -1.52
N TYR A 242 88.17 -63.62 -0.23
CA TYR A 242 87.70 -62.78 0.88
C TYR A 242 88.19 -61.33 0.74
N ARG A 243 89.47 -61.13 0.37
CA ARG A 243 90.05 -59.80 0.14
C ARG A 243 89.40 -59.06 -1.01
N GLN A 244 89.19 -59.73 -2.14
CA GLN A 244 88.48 -59.14 -3.27
C GLN A 244 87.04 -58.75 -2.90
N ALA A 245 86.31 -59.65 -2.21
CA ALA A 245 84.95 -59.37 -1.77
C ALA A 245 84.89 -58.19 -0.76
N PHE A 246 85.86 -58.05 0.13
CA PHE A 246 85.95 -56.91 1.05
C PHE A 246 86.25 -55.58 0.34
N GLU A 247 87.10 -55.60 -0.69
CA GLU A 247 87.38 -54.40 -1.49
C GLU A 247 86.16 -53.95 -2.30
N GLU A 248 85.38 -54.88 -2.86
CA GLU A 248 84.08 -54.57 -3.47
C GLU A 248 83.06 -54.06 -2.45
N TYR A 249 83.05 -54.62 -1.23
CA TYR A 249 82.20 -54.15 -0.12
C TYR A 249 82.53 -52.71 0.28
N ARG A 250 83.83 -52.36 0.38
CA ARG A 250 84.29 -51.00 0.67
C ARG A 250 83.76 -49.98 -0.33
N LEU A 251 83.96 -50.24 -1.63
CA LEU A 251 83.51 -49.36 -2.72
C LEU A 251 81.98 -49.16 -2.69
N ARG A 252 81.22 -50.24 -2.48
CA ARG A 252 79.75 -50.19 -2.38
C ARG A 252 79.28 -49.44 -1.14
N ALA A 253 80.01 -49.50 -0.02
CA ALA A 253 79.68 -48.75 1.20
C ALA A 253 79.84 -47.23 1.03
N GLU A 254 80.84 -46.78 0.26
CA GLU A 254 81.03 -45.37 -0.11
C GLU A 254 79.94 -44.88 -1.07
N GLU A 255 79.64 -45.64 -2.13
CA GLU A 255 78.54 -45.33 -3.07
C GLU A 255 77.18 -45.27 -2.36
N SER A 256 76.92 -46.21 -1.45
CA SER A 256 75.71 -46.30 -0.65
C SER A 256 75.51 -45.04 0.20
N ARG A 257 76.53 -44.61 0.96
CA ARG A 257 76.48 -43.37 1.76
C ARG A 257 76.26 -42.11 0.91
N ALA A 258 76.95 -42.00 -0.23
CA ALA A 258 76.74 -40.89 -1.16
C ALA A 258 75.34 -40.90 -1.80
N SER A 259 74.69 -42.06 -1.86
CA SER A 259 73.30 -42.21 -2.28
C SER A 259 72.33 -41.81 -1.17
N GLU A 260 72.57 -42.25 0.07
CA GLU A 260 71.78 -41.84 1.25
C GLU A 260 71.78 -40.31 1.43
N GLN A 261 72.94 -39.65 1.43
CA GLN A 261 73.05 -38.20 1.55
C GLN A 261 72.33 -37.44 0.42
N SER A 262 72.37 -37.99 -0.79
CA SER A 262 71.68 -37.44 -1.96
C SER A 262 70.16 -37.59 -1.85
N MET A 263 69.66 -38.75 -1.39
CA MET A 263 68.24 -38.96 -1.10
C MET A 263 67.75 -38.08 0.06
N ASP A 264 68.56 -37.93 1.11
CA ASP A 264 68.28 -37.04 2.23
C ASP A 264 68.10 -35.58 1.77
N GLY A 265 69.00 -35.08 0.92
CA GLY A 265 68.90 -33.75 0.31
C GLY A 265 67.68 -33.59 -0.61
N LEU A 266 67.48 -34.52 -1.55
CA LEU A 266 66.37 -34.49 -2.51
C LEU A 266 65.00 -34.50 -1.80
N ALA A 267 64.81 -35.36 -0.81
CA ALA A 267 63.55 -35.44 -0.10
C ALA A 267 63.33 -34.23 0.84
N GLN A 268 64.38 -33.66 1.44
CA GLN A 268 64.27 -32.40 2.18
C GLN A 268 63.91 -31.23 1.26
N GLN A 269 64.46 -31.19 0.04
CA GLN A 269 64.07 -30.23 -0.99
C GLN A 269 62.59 -30.41 -1.34
N MET A 270 62.14 -31.63 -1.69
CA MET A 270 60.73 -31.90 -2.00
C MET A 270 59.77 -31.46 -0.88
N LEU A 271 60.09 -31.76 0.39
CA LEU A 271 59.27 -31.31 1.53
C LEU A 271 59.21 -29.77 1.63
N THR A 272 60.33 -29.09 1.36
CA THR A 272 60.40 -27.62 1.33
C THR A 272 59.57 -27.04 0.18
N ASP A 273 59.67 -27.63 -1.00
CA ASP A 273 58.92 -27.24 -2.20
C ASP A 273 57.41 -27.47 -2.02
N PHE A 274 57.00 -28.55 -1.34
CA PHE A 274 55.60 -28.78 -0.96
C PHE A 274 55.09 -27.77 0.08
N VAL A 275 55.92 -27.36 1.05
CA VAL A 275 55.57 -26.27 1.98
C VAL A 275 55.42 -24.94 1.26
N ALA A 276 56.31 -24.63 0.30
CA ALA A 276 56.22 -23.43 -0.53
C ALA A 276 54.95 -23.45 -1.41
N LEU A 277 54.67 -24.57 -2.10
CA LEU A 277 53.45 -24.77 -2.88
C LEU A 277 52.18 -24.60 -2.01
N LYS A 278 52.18 -25.18 -0.80
CA LYS A 278 51.07 -25.01 0.15
C LYS A 278 50.86 -23.54 0.54
N GLN A 279 51.93 -22.79 0.79
CA GLN A 279 51.84 -21.35 1.07
C GLN A 279 51.33 -20.57 -0.15
N GLN A 280 51.75 -20.93 -1.37
CA GLN A 280 51.27 -20.31 -2.61
C GLN A 280 49.77 -20.57 -2.84
N VAL A 281 49.31 -21.81 -2.64
CA VAL A 281 47.87 -22.17 -2.74
C VAL A 281 47.05 -21.44 -1.67
N LEU A 282 47.54 -21.35 -0.42
CA LEU A 282 46.89 -20.57 0.64
C LEU A 282 46.80 -19.08 0.29
N ALA A 283 47.88 -18.47 -0.19
CA ALA A 283 47.90 -17.06 -0.57
C ALA A 283 46.95 -16.78 -1.75
N GLN A 284 46.94 -17.65 -2.76
CA GLN A 284 46.00 -17.53 -3.89
C GLN A 284 44.55 -17.66 -3.40
N GLN A 285 44.25 -18.64 -2.55
CA GLN A 285 42.91 -18.82 -1.99
C GLN A 285 42.44 -17.60 -1.21
N GLN A 286 43.28 -17.02 -0.34
CA GLN A 286 42.94 -15.78 0.39
C GLN A 286 42.59 -14.61 -0.54
N THR A 287 43.23 -14.49 -1.71
CA THR A 287 42.87 -13.44 -2.68
C THR A 287 41.54 -13.71 -3.39
N LEU A 288 41.21 -14.97 -3.66
CA LEU A 288 39.93 -15.38 -4.25
C LEU A 288 38.79 -15.18 -3.24
N ASP A 289 38.96 -15.66 -2.01
CA ASP A 289 38.01 -15.51 -0.91
C ASP A 289 37.73 -14.01 -0.65
N ARG A 290 38.77 -13.17 -0.54
CA ARG A 290 38.60 -11.73 -0.34
C ARG A 290 37.83 -11.05 -1.48
N ARG A 291 38.05 -11.48 -2.73
CA ARG A 291 37.27 -11.00 -3.89
C ARG A 291 35.81 -11.47 -3.82
N ALA A 292 35.57 -12.74 -3.50
CA ALA A 292 34.23 -13.30 -3.36
C ALA A 292 33.43 -12.60 -2.25
N TYR A 293 34.03 -12.39 -1.07
CA TYR A 293 33.42 -11.62 0.02
C TYR A 293 33.14 -10.17 -0.38
N ALA A 294 34.05 -9.50 -1.09
CA ALA A 294 33.82 -8.13 -1.57
C ALA A 294 32.65 -8.04 -2.57
N TRP A 295 32.53 -9.01 -3.50
CA TRP A 295 31.39 -9.10 -4.41
C TRP A 295 30.07 -9.40 -3.70
N LEU A 296 30.06 -10.36 -2.76
CA LEU A 296 28.87 -10.68 -1.96
C LEU A 296 28.42 -9.47 -1.13
N LEU A 297 29.34 -8.78 -0.46
CA LEU A 297 29.03 -7.59 0.34
C LEU A 297 28.53 -6.45 -0.55
N GLY A 298 29.15 -6.24 -1.72
CA GLY A 298 28.71 -5.27 -2.72
C GLY A 298 27.29 -5.55 -3.25
N MET A 299 26.98 -6.80 -3.58
CA MET A 299 25.64 -7.22 -4.00
C MET A 299 24.59 -7.12 -2.89
N THR A 300 24.98 -7.44 -1.64
CA THR A 300 24.10 -7.30 -0.47
C THR A 300 23.79 -5.82 -0.20
N LEU A 301 24.79 -4.93 -0.30
CA LEU A 301 24.61 -3.49 -0.15
C LEU A 301 23.75 -2.91 -1.29
N LEU A 302 23.98 -3.34 -2.53
CA LEU A 302 23.15 -2.97 -3.68
C LEU A 302 21.70 -3.42 -3.48
N ALA A 303 21.47 -4.63 -2.97
CA ALA A 303 20.15 -5.14 -2.64
C ALA A 303 19.45 -4.26 -1.60
N LEU A 304 20.13 -3.89 -0.51
CA LEU A 304 19.60 -2.99 0.51
C LEU A 304 19.23 -1.61 -0.06
N VAL A 305 20.09 -1.03 -0.90
CA VAL A 305 19.83 0.27 -1.55
C VAL A 305 18.63 0.19 -2.49
N LEU A 306 18.52 -0.86 -3.31
CA LEU A 306 17.39 -1.09 -4.20
C LEU A 306 16.09 -1.33 -3.42
N SER A 307 16.12 -2.11 -2.32
CA SER A 307 14.97 -2.31 -1.44
C SER A 307 14.50 -1.01 -0.78
N ALA A 308 15.44 -0.18 -0.30
CA ALA A 308 15.12 1.13 0.28
C ALA A 308 14.52 2.09 -0.76
N ALA A 309 15.08 2.12 -1.98
CA ALA A 309 14.57 2.91 -3.09
C ALA A 309 13.16 2.45 -3.53
N ALA A 310 12.92 1.14 -3.60
CA ALA A 310 11.61 0.56 -3.89
C ALA A 310 10.58 0.90 -2.81
N ALA A 311 10.93 0.77 -1.52
CA ALA A 311 10.06 1.13 -0.41
C ALA A 311 9.68 2.64 -0.43
N TRP A 312 10.65 3.52 -0.72
CA TRP A 312 10.42 4.95 -0.89
C TRP A 312 9.49 5.24 -2.09
N LEU A 313 9.72 4.56 -3.22
CA LEU A 313 8.91 4.72 -4.43
C LEU A 313 7.46 4.24 -4.21
N ILE A 314 7.25 3.09 -3.59
CA ILE A 314 5.94 2.55 -3.21
C ILE A 314 5.22 3.50 -2.26
N ARG A 315 5.91 4.02 -1.22
CA ARG A 315 5.35 5.01 -0.29
C ARG A 315 4.87 6.27 -1.03
N ARG A 316 5.66 6.78 -1.98
CA ARG A 316 5.39 8.02 -2.71
C ARG A 316 4.35 7.87 -3.83
N ARG A 317 4.35 6.75 -4.57
CA ARG A 317 3.48 6.51 -5.73
C ARG A 317 2.17 5.78 -5.39
N ILE A 318 2.17 4.89 -4.40
CA ILE A 318 1.01 4.05 -4.06
C ILE A 318 0.40 4.52 -2.74
N VAL A 319 1.15 4.44 -1.63
CA VAL A 319 0.58 4.62 -0.28
C VAL A 319 0.05 6.04 -0.05
N THR A 320 0.83 7.07 -0.42
CA THR A 320 0.43 8.47 -0.16
C THR A 320 -0.82 8.87 -0.95
N PRO A 321 -0.93 8.58 -2.27
CA PRO A 321 -2.15 8.90 -3.01
C PRO A 321 -3.34 8.00 -2.65
N LEU A 322 -3.11 6.73 -2.29
CA LEU A 322 -4.18 5.85 -1.80
C LEU A 322 -4.82 6.41 -0.51
N ARG A 323 -4.00 6.95 0.41
CA ARG A 323 -4.49 7.65 1.60
C ARG A 323 -5.33 8.88 1.25
N TYR A 324 -4.93 9.65 0.24
CA TYR A 324 -5.72 10.79 -0.25
C TYR A 324 -7.07 10.34 -0.84
N THR A 325 -7.10 9.31 -1.68
CA THR A 325 -8.36 8.74 -2.21
C THR A 325 -9.26 8.22 -1.08
N ALA A 326 -8.70 7.59 -0.05
CA ALA A 326 -9.44 7.15 1.12
C ALA A 326 -9.99 8.32 1.97
N GLN A 327 -9.24 9.41 2.10
CA GLN A 327 -9.71 10.64 2.76
C GLN A 327 -10.90 11.25 2.01
N VAL A 328 -10.79 11.41 0.68
CA VAL A 328 -11.89 11.87 -0.18
C VAL A 328 -13.14 10.99 -0.02
N ALA A 329 -12.97 9.67 0.12
CA ALA A 329 -14.08 8.76 0.36
C ALA A 329 -14.76 9.00 1.72
N GLY A 330 -13.96 9.25 2.76
CA GLY A 330 -14.46 9.65 4.09
C GLY A 330 -15.23 10.97 4.05
N GLU A 331 -14.72 11.98 3.33
CA GLU A 331 -15.38 13.29 3.19
C GLU A 331 -16.74 13.18 2.47
N VAL A 332 -16.82 12.42 1.38
CA VAL A 332 -18.09 12.17 0.67
C VAL A 332 -19.06 11.36 1.53
N ALA A 333 -18.58 10.35 2.26
CA ALA A 333 -19.41 9.57 3.19
C ALA A 333 -19.93 10.39 4.37
N ALA A 334 -19.19 11.42 4.80
CA ALA A 334 -19.62 12.40 5.81
C ALA A 334 -20.58 13.48 5.26
N GLY A 335 -20.97 13.41 3.98
CA GLY A 335 -21.91 14.35 3.35
C GLY A 335 -21.25 15.59 2.73
N SER A 336 -19.92 15.68 2.67
CA SER A 336 -19.21 16.79 2.03
C SER A 336 -19.22 16.63 0.50
N LEU A 337 -20.29 17.10 -0.14
CA LEU A 337 -20.48 17.05 -1.60
C LEU A 337 -19.80 18.22 -2.33
N SER A 338 -18.55 18.51 -1.96
CA SER A 338 -17.78 19.62 -2.53
C SER A 338 -17.48 19.40 -4.03
N PRO A 339 -17.72 20.39 -4.90
CA PRO A 339 -17.65 20.20 -6.36
C PRO A 339 -16.21 20.15 -6.92
N SER A 340 -15.18 20.44 -6.12
CA SER A 340 -13.81 20.70 -6.60
C SER A 340 -12.81 19.55 -6.42
N LEU A 341 -13.21 18.30 -6.68
CA LEU A 341 -12.27 17.18 -6.75
C LEU A 341 -11.39 17.29 -8.01
N VAL A 342 -10.17 17.80 -7.84
CA VAL A 342 -9.18 17.91 -8.92
C VAL A 342 -8.46 16.57 -9.11
N VAL A 343 -8.65 15.94 -10.28
CA VAL A 343 -7.98 14.69 -10.64
C VAL A 343 -6.91 14.94 -11.69
N THR A 344 -5.65 15.01 -11.27
CA THR A 344 -4.47 15.19 -12.14
C THR A 344 -3.76 13.88 -12.51
N ARG A 345 -4.23 12.74 -11.98
CA ARG A 345 -3.60 11.42 -12.14
C ARG A 345 -4.36 10.58 -13.17
N GLN A 346 -3.64 9.81 -13.99
CA GLN A 346 -4.20 9.05 -15.12
C GLN A 346 -4.12 7.51 -14.97
N ASP A 347 -3.58 7.00 -13.86
CA ASP A 347 -3.48 5.56 -13.59
C ASP A 347 -4.69 5.04 -12.78
N GLU A 348 -4.63 3.81 -12.28
CA GLU A 348 -5.73 3.13 -11.58
C GLU A 348 -6.31 3.96 -10.42
N LEU A 349 -5.48 4.68 -9.65
CA LEU A 349 -5.97 5.55 -8.56
C LEU A 349 -6.57 6.85 -9.08
N GLY A 350 -6.13 7.34 -10.24
CA GLY A 350 -6.79 8.43 -10.97
C GLY A 350 -8.19 8.04 -11.44
N GLN A 351 -8.36 6.82 -11.96
CA GLN A 351 -9.65 6.31 -12.40
C GLN A 351 -10.65 6.17 -11.24
N VAL A 352 -10.20 5.70 -10.07
CA VAL A 352 -11.04 5.69 -8.84
C VAL A 352 -11.48 7.11 -8.46
N LEU A 353 -10.55 8.09 -8.45
CA LEU A 353 -10.90 9.48 -8.14
C LEU A 353 -11.88 10.10 -9.16
N LEU A 354 -11.78 9.75 -10.45
CA LEU A 354 -12.74 10.17 -11.48
C LEU A 354 -14.13 9.57 -11.23
N ALA A 355 -14.22 8.28 -10.91
CA ALA A 355 -15.48 7.62 -10.58
C ALA A 355 -16.14 8.25 -9.35
N MET A 356 -15.35 8.58 -8.33
CA MET A 356 -15.81 9.28 -7.12
C MET A 356 -16.27 10.72 -7.41
N GLN A 357 -15.60 11.45 -8.30
CA GLN A 357 -16.06 12.76 -8.76
C GLN A 357 -17.43 12.64 -9.46
N GLY A 358 -17.62 11.60 -10.29
CA GLY A 358 -18.91 11.29 -10.92
C GLY A 358 -20.01 11.03 -9.89
N MET A 359 -19.74 10.17 -8.90
CA MET A 359 -20.66 9.87 -7.80
C MET A 359 -21.04 11.13 -7.00
N THR A 360 -20.05 11.97 -6.65
CA THR A 360 -20.26 13.23 -5.90
C THR A 360 -21.15 14.19 -6.69
N ARG A 361 -20.94 14.32 -8.00
CA ARG A 361 -21.78 15.14 -8.90
C ARG A 361 -23.23 14.64 -8.95
N SER A 362 -23.44 13.33 -9.05
CA SER A 362 -24.78 12.74 -9.02
C SER A 362 -25.49 12.96 -7.68
N LEU A 363 -24.80 12.76 -6.56
CA LEU A 363 -25.34 13.03 -5.23
C LEU A 363 -25.73 14.51 -5.06
N HIS A 364 -24.88 15.44 -5.53
CA HIS A 364 -25.16 16.87 -5.49
C HIS A 364 -26.40 17.25 -6.32
N GLN A 365 -26.57 16.64 -7.51
CA GLN A 365 -27.77 16.82 -8.33
C GLN A 365 -29.04 16.27 -7.65
N ILE A 366 -28.95 15.13 -6.95
CA ILE A 366 -30.08 14.58 -6.18
C ILE A 366 -30.45 15.54 -5.04
N MET A 367 -29.48 16.01 -4.25
CA MET A 367 -29.72 16.98 -3.17
C MET A 367 -30.35 18.28 -3.70
N SER A 368 -29.87 18.80 -4.83
CA SER A 368 -30.46 19.99 -5.46
C SER A 368 -31.92 19.78 -5.90
N ARG A 369 -32.28 18.57 -6.39
CA ARG A 369 -33.67 18.24 -6.73
C ARG A 369 -34.55 18.13 -5.49
N ILE A 370 -34.01 17.62 -4.38
CA ILE A 370 -34.71 17.54 -3.09
C ILE A 370 -34.97 18.94 -2.51
N ASP A 371 -33.99 19.84 -2.52
CA ASP A 371 -34.17 21.24 -2.09
C ASP A 371 -35.24 21.96 -2.95
N GLN A 372 -35.19 21.82 -4.28
CA GLN A 372 -36.22 22.37 -5.17
C GLN A 372 -37.61 21.78 -4.90
N GLY A 373 -37.71 20.47 -4.65
CA GLY A 373 -38.96 19.81 -4.27
C GLY A 373 -39.50 20.31 -2.92
N SER A 374 -38.62 20.47 -1.93
CA SER A 374 -38.95 21.00 -0.61
C SER A 374 -39.46 22.44 -0.70
N ARG A 375 -38.79 23.33 -1.46
CA ARG A 375 -39.27 24.70 -1.70
C ARG A 375 -40.64 24.75 -2.36
N ARG A 376 -40.88 23.90 -3.38
CA ARG A 376 -42.21 23.80 -4.02
C ARG A 376 -43.28 23.33 -3.04
N LEU A 377 -42.97 22.35 -2.19
CA LEU A 377 -43.88 21.90 -1.14
C LEU A 377 -44.17 23.01 -0.14
N THR A 378 -43.15 23.77 0.32
CA THR A 378 -43.33 24.92 1.21
C THR A 378 -44.24 25.99 0.60
N LEU A 379 -44.06 26.32 -0.68
CA LEU A 379 -44.92 27.26 -1.40
C LEU A 379 -46.37 26.74 -1.50
N ALA A 380 -46.56 25.48 -1.89
CA ALA A 380 -47.88 24.86 -1.98
C ALA A 380 -48.60 24.78 -0.62
N CYS A 381 -47.87 24.53 0.48
CA CYS A 381 -48.41 24.60 1.83
C CYS A 381 -48.81 26.03 2.22
N GLY A 382 -48.06 27.06 1.78
CA GLY A 382 -48.43 28.46 1.94
C GLY A 382 -49.71 28.82 1.19
N GLU A 383 -49.79 28.47 -0.10
CA GLU A 383 -50.98 28.65 -0.94
C GLU A 383 -52.21 27.95 -0.33
N LEU A 384 -52.07 26.69 0.11
CA LEU A 384 -53.12 25.94 0.79
C LEU A 384 -53.56 26.60 2.10
N SER A 385 -52.63 27.15 2.88
CA SER A 385 -52.96 27.90 4.09
C SER A 385 -53.77 29.16 3.78
N THR A 386 -53.42 29.89 2.71
CA THR A 386 -54.19 31.08 2.29
C THR A 386 -55.56 30.72 1.72
N ALA A 387 -55.67 29.64 0.94
CA ALA A 387 -56.94 29.15 0.42
C ALA A 387 -57.88 28.68 1.55
N THR A 388 -57.33 28.00 2.56
CA THR A 388 -58.09 27.58 3.76
C THR A 388 -58.62 28.78 4.53
N ALA A 389 -57.81 29.82 4.74
CA ALA A 389 -58.24 31.04 5.42
C ALA A 389 -59.33 31.81 4.63
N ALA A 390 -59.21 31.89 3.31
CA ALA A 390 -60.24 32.49 2.45
C ALA A 390 -61.56 31.68 2.48
N ALA A 391 -61.49 30.35 2.48
CA ALA A 391 -62.66 29.49 2.62
C ALA A 391 -63.36 29.67 3.99
N GLU A 392 -62.58 29.82 5.08
CA GLU A 392 -63.14 30.13 6.40
C GLU A 392 -63.86 31.48 6.44
N GLN A 393 -63.29 32.52 5.81
CA GLN A 393 -63.96 33.82 5.69
C GLN A 393 -65.25 33.71 4.87
N GLY A 394 -65.21 33.06 3.70
CA GLY A 394 -66.38 32.88 2.85
C GLY A 394 -67.51 32.11 3.55
N ALA A 395 -67.19 31.10 4.35
CA ALA A 395 -68.16 30.38 5.17
C ALA A 395 -68.83 31.28 6.24
N ARG A 396 -68.07 32.20 6.85
CA ARG A 396 -68.62 33.20 7.81
C ARG A 396 -69.53 34.22 7.13
N GLU A 397 -69.18 34.67 5.92
CA GLU A 397 -70.02 35.57 5.11
C GLU A 397 -71.31 34.87 4.65
N GLN A 398 -71.22 33.62 4.16
CA GLN A 398 -72.39 32.82 3.80
C GLN A 398 -73.33 32.57 5.00
N SER A 399 -72.79 32.38 6.21
CA SER A 399 -73.60 32.28 7.43
C SER A 399 -74.38 33.56 7.70
N ARG A 400 -73.76 34.74 7.58
CA ARG A 400 -74.44 36.03 7.78
C ARG A 400 -75.52 36.30 6.73
N GLU A 401 -75.27 35.92 5.48
CA GLU A 401 -76.27 36.08 4.41
C GLU A 401 -77.47 35.14 4.64
N ALA A 402 -77.25 33.95 5.20
CA ALA A 402 -78.32 33.06 5.62
C ALA A 402 -79.14 33.64 6.78
N ASP A 403 -78.50 34.24 7.80
CA ASP A 403 -79.19 34.93 8.89
C ASP A 403 -80.01 36.14 8.38
N SER A 404 -79.44 36.93 7.47
CA SER A 404 -80.12 38.04 6.78
C SER A 404 -81.34 37.57 5.98
N THR A 405 -81.18 36.47 5.24
CA THR A 405 -82.28 35.85 4.48
C THR A 405 -83.38 35.34 5.40
N ALA A 406 -83.05 34.76 6.55
CA ALA A 406 -84.03 34.32 7.54
C ALA A 406 -84.84 35.50 8.11
N ALA A 407 -84.17 36.61 8.47
CA ALA A 407 -84.84 37.84 8.90
C ALA A 407 -85.73 38.46 7.81
N ALA A 408 -85.28 38.43 6.54
CA ALA A 408 -86.10 38.87 5.42
C ALA A 408 -87.37 38.02 5.25
N MET A 409 -87.28 36.70 5.47
CA MET A 409 -88.43 35.79 5.44
C MET A 409 -89.44 36.06 6.57
N GLU A 410 -88.99 36.42 7.78
CA GLU A 410 -89.89 36.89 8.85
C GLU A 410 -90.65 38.15 8.43
N GLN A 411 -89.97 39.12 7.81
CA GLN A 411 -90.58 40.37 7.35
C GLN A 411 -91.55 40.17 6.16
N VAL A 412 -91.26 39.21 5.26
CA VAL A 412 -92.20 38.78 4.22
C VAL A 412 -93.45 38.14 4.83
N ASN A 413 -93.30 37.29 5.85
CA ASN A 413 -94.42 36.64 6.53
C ASN A 413 -95.33 37.67 7.25
N ALA A 414 -94.73 38.66 7.92
CA ALA A 414 -95.46 39.79 8.51
C ALA A 414 -96.21 40.63 7.45
N SER A 415 -95.60 40.83 6.28
CA SER A 415 -96.21 41.55 5.15
C SER A 415 -97.40 40.80 4.55
N LEU A 416 -97.31 39.47 4.40
CA LEU A 416 -98.42 38.62 3.94
C LEU A 416 -99.60 38.66 4.93
N ALA A 417 -99.33 38.62 6.24
CA ALA A 417 -100.36 38.80 7.26
C ALA A 417 -101.04 40.18 7.19
N GLN A 418 -100.33 41.23 6.74
CA GLN A 418 -100.91 42.55 6.51
C GLN A 418 -101.76 42.60 5.23
N VAL A 419 -101.32 42.00 4.13
CA VAL A 419 -102.10 41.90 2.88
C VAL A 419 -103.45 41.20 3.13
N ALA A 420 -103.46 40.12 3.93
CA ALA A 420 -104.69 39.44 4.32
C ALA A 420 -105.68 40.40 5.02
N ARG A 421 -105.21 41.19 6.02
CA ARG A 421 -106.04 42.18 6.71
C ARG A 421 -106.58 43.28 5.78
N HIS A 422 -105.76 43.78 4.86
CA HIS A 422 -106.19 44.79 3.88
C HIS A 422 -107.25 44.26 2.91
N THR A 423 -107.18 42.97 2.56
CA THR A 423 -108.16 42.32 1.68
C THR A 423 -109.53 42.21 2.36
N GLU A 424 -109.55 41.77 3.63
CA GLU A 424 -110.75 41.71 4.48
C GLU A 424 -111.42 43.09 4.61
N HIS A 425 -110.64 44.14 4.92
CA HIS A 425 -111.13 45.51 5.06
C HIS A 425 -111.70 46.08 3.74
N SER A 426 -111.09 45.72 2.61
CA SER A 426 -111.56 46.14 1.28
C SER A 426 -112.92 45.50 0.95
N LEU A 427 -113.15 44.24 1.34
CA LEU A 427 -114.43 43.56 1.17
C LEU A 427 -115.55 44.24 1.97
N GLN A 428 -115.30 44.60 3.24
CA GLN A 428 -116.25 45.36 4.05
C GLN A 428 -116.58 46.73 3.45
N SER A 429 -115.55 47.44 2.97
CA SER A 429 -115.71 48.77 2.34
C SER A 429 -116.58 48.72 1.08
N ALA A 430 -116.42 47.69 0.25
CA ALA A 430 -117.24 47.47 -0.94
C ALA A 430 -118.72 47.18 -0.61
N GLN A 431 -119.00 46.47 0.49
CA GLN A 431 -120.37 46.22 0.97
C GLN A 431 -121.04 47.52 1.44
N ALA A 432 -120.32 48.38 2.16
CA ALA A 432 -120.82 49.68 2.59
C ALA A 432 -121.12 50.64 1.42
N ALA A 433 -120.27 50.68 0.39
CA ALA A 433 -120.50 51.51 -0.79
C ALA A 433 -121.79 51.13 -1.54
N ARG A 434 -122.13 49.83 -1.59
CA ARG A 434 -123.36 49.34 -2.22
C ARG A 434 -124.63 49.86 -1.52
N SER A 435 -124.66 49.89 -0.20
CA SER A 435 -125.85 50.39 0.53
C SER A 435 -126.05 51.90 0.38
N GLY A 436 -124.98 52.68 0.22
CA GLY A 436 -125.06 54.12 -0.07
C GLY A 436 -125.69 54.42 -1.44
N TYR A 437 -125.39 53.60 -2.46
CA TYR A 437 -125.95 53.77 -3.81
C TYR A 437 -127.48 53.60 -3.86
N GLU A 438 -128.04 52.65 -3.11
CA GLU A 438 -129.48 52.39 -3.05
C GLU A 438 -130.26 53.52 -2.33
N ALA A 439 -129.59 54.33 -1.50
CA ALA A 439 -130.18 55.51 -0.89
C ALA A 439 -130.23 56.70 -1.87
N GLY A 440 -129.14 56.97 -2.59
CA GLY A 440 -129.02 58.12 -3.50
C GLY A 440 -130.02 58.13 -4.66
N GLU A 441 -130.41 56.95 -5.17
CA GLU A 441 -131.48 56.80 -6.18
C GLU A 441 -132.81 57.44 -5.73
N ARG A 442 -133.14 57.39 -4.44
CA ARG A 442 -134.40 57.95 -3.90
C ARG A 442 -134.38 59.48 -3.85
N ASP A 443 -133.23 60.05 -3.52
CA ASP A 443 -133.09 61.51 -3.38
C ASP A 443 -133.11 62.22 -4.75
N VAL A 444 -132.50 61.62 -5.78
CA VAL A 444 -132.51 62.16 -7.16
C VAL A 444 -133.94 62.25 -7.71
N ALA A 445 -134.80 61.27 -7.42
CA ALA A 445 -136.20 61.30 -7.82
C ALA A 445 -137.00 62.47 -7.19
N ALA A 446 -136.65 62.87 -5.95
CA ALA A 446 -137.28 64.00 -5.29
C ALA A 446 -136.84 65.35 -5.88
N VAL A 447 -135.55 65.51 -6.18
CA VAL A 447 -134.99 66.75 -6.79
C VAL A 447 -135.61 67.03 -8.17
N ALA A 448 -135.89 65.99 -8.96
CA ALA A 448 -136.48 66.12 -10.29
C ALA A 448 -137.88 66.77 -10.29
N LEU A 449 -138.68 66.59 -9.23
CA LEU A 449 -139.97 67.26 -9.06
C LEU A 449 -139.80 68.76 -8.76
N GLN A 450 -138.86 69.11 -7.88
CA GLN A 450 -138.65 70.48 -7.42
C GLN A 450 -138.11 71.41 -8.53
N SER A 451 -137.34 70.87 -9.48
CA SER A 451 -136.79 71.62 -10.62
C SER A 451 -137.87 72.13 -11.60
N ARG A 452 -138.99 71.41 -11.74
CA ARG A 452 -140.11 71.85 -12.61
C ARG A 452 -140.81 73.10 -12.05
N GLU A 453 -140.94 73.20 -10.73
CA GLU A 453 -141.53 74.37 -10.06
C GLU A 453 -140.69 75.64 -10.30
N LEU A 454 -139.36 75.51 -10.18
CA LEU A 454 -138.42 76.63 -10.34
C LEU A 454 -138.46 77.23 -11.76
N THR A 455 -138.68 76.39 -12.77
CA THR A 455 -138.70 76.79 -14.18
C THR A 455 -139.85 77.77 -14.48
N GLY A 456 -141.02 77.60 -13.85
CA GLY A 456 -142.16 78.51 -14.02
C GLY A 456 -141.95 79.90 -13.41
N GLN A 457 -141.08 80.02 -12.40
CA GLN A 457 -140.81 81.29 -11.72
C GLN A 457 -139.87 82.20 -12.53
N MET A 458 -138.90 81.63 -13.26
CA MET A 458 -137.94 82.43 -14.05
C MET A 458 -138.59 83.11 -15.26
N ASP A 459 -139.57 82.48 -15.90
CA ASP A 459 -140.24 83.02 -17.10
C ASP A 459 -141.01 84.32 -16.82
N SER A 460 -141.57 84.42 -15.60
CA SER A 460 -142.24 85.64 -15.11
C SER A 460 -141.28 86.81 -14.87
N ALA A 461 -140.03 86.54 -14.47
CA ALA A 461 -139.03 87.58 -14.21
C ALA A 461 -138.51 88.23 -15.51
N SER A 462 -138.39 87.45 -16.59
CA SER A 462 -137.87 87.92 -17.88
C SER A 462 -138.75 89.03 -18.51
N GLN A 463 -140.08 88.85 -18.48
CA GLN A 463 -141.03 89.82 -19.04
C GLN A 463 -141.03 91.18 -18.31
N ALA A 464 -140.60 91.21 -17.04
CA ALA A 464 -140.51 92.45 -16.27
C ALA A 464 -139.32 93.33 -16.73
N MET A 465 -138.19 92.73 -17.12
CA MET A 465 -137.00 93.49 -17.51
C MET A 465 -137.15 94.19 -18.87
N GLN A 466 -137.85 93.57 -19.83
CA GLN A 466 -138.06 94.18 -21.16
C GLN A 466 -138.82 95.53 -21.09
N ARG A 467 -139.71 95.72 -20.12
CA ARG A 467 -140.46 96.98 -19.96
C ARG A 467 -139.63 98.13 -19.36
N LEU A 468 -138.49 97.82 -18.72
CA LEU A 468 -137.65 98.82 -18.07
C LEU A 468 -136.70 99.51 -19.06
N ASP A 469 -136.32 98.81 -20.13
CA ASP A 469 -135.42 99.31 -21.17
C ASP A 469 -136.09 100.41 -22.03
N GLU A 470 -137.36 100.22 -22.41
CA GLU A 470 -138.10 101.16 -23.26
C GLU A 470 -138.27 102.57 -22.64
N GLU A 471 -138.51 102.69 -21.32
CA GLU A 471 -138.62 104.01 -20.67
C GLU A 471 -137.27 104.73 -20.54
N SER A 472 -136.15 103.98 -20.49
CA SER A 472 -134.82 104.60 -20.44
C SER A 472 -134.50 105.40 -21.70
N GLY A 473 -135.09 105.02 -22.85
CA GLY A 473 -134.97 105.74 -24.12
C GLY A 473 -135.61 107.14 -24.15
N ARG A 474 -136.57 107.45 -23.25
CA ARG A 474 -137.28 108.74 -23.26
C ARG A 474 -136.54 109.87 -22.53
N ILE A 475 -135.70 109.55 -21.57
CA ILE A 475 -135.04 110.56 -20.70
C ILE A 475 -133.90 111.28 -21.43
N ALA A 476 -133.14 110.58 -22.27
CA ALA A 476 -131.97 111.14 -22.96
C ALA A 476 -132.31 112.31 -23.91
N GLY A 477 -133.51 112.32 -24.51
CA GLY A 477 -133.95 113.38 -25.42
C GLY A 477 -134.18 114.74 -24.75
N VAL A 478 -134.47 114.77 -23.45
CA VAL A 478 -134.75 116.02 -22.70
C VAL A 478 -133.47 116.82 -22.41
N LEU A 479 -132.33 116.15 -22.24
CA LEU A 479 -131.05 116.81 -21.96
C LEU A 479 -130.48 117.61 -23.14
N ALA A 480 -130.99 117.40 -24.36
CA ALA A 480 -130.53 118.13 -25.55
C ALA A 480 -130.83 119.65 -25.52
N VAL A 481 -131.80 120.10 -24.72
CA VAL A 481 -132.36 121.46 -24.81
C VAL A 481 -131.75 122.45 -23.79
N ILE A 482 -131.32 121.97 -22.63
CA ILE A 482 -130.92 122.84 -21.51
C ILE A 482 -129.53 123.48 -21.73
N HIS A 483 -128.59 122.75 -22.35
CA HIS A 483 -127.22 123.23 -22.53
C HIS A 483 -127.08 124.37 -23.57
N ALA A 484 -128.11 124.62 -24.38
CA ALA A 484 -128.09 125.63 -25.44
C ALA A 484 -128.51 127.04 -24.98
N LEU A 485 -129.05 127.20 -23.75
CA LEU A 485 -129.72 128.43 -23.32
C LEU A 485 -129.00 129.20 -22.19
N ALA A 486 -127.97 128.62 -21.57
CA ALA A 486 -127.57 129.00 -20.21
C ALA A 486 -126.73 130.29 -20.06
N GLU A 487 -125.77 130.57 -20.95
CA GLU A 487 -124.75 131.59 -20.61
C GLU A 487 -124.27 132.48 -21.77
N GLN A 488 -125.24 132.93 -22.57
CA GLN A 488 -125.13 134.12 -23.43
C GLN A 488 -125.26 135.43 -22.62
N THR A 489 -125.18 135.39 -21.28
CA THR A 489 -125.88 136.36 -20.41
C THR A 489 -125.06 136.95 -19.25
N ASN A 490 -123.94 136.36 -18.82
CA ASN A 490 -123.31 136.72 -17.53
C ASN A 490 -121.88 137.30 -17.59
N LEU A 491 -121.48 137.89 -18.73
CA LEU A 491 -120.29 138.76 -18.84
C LEU A 491 -120.67 140.19 -19.25
N ALA A 492 -121.73 140.71 -18.64
CA ALA A 492 -122.29 142.04 -18.93
C ALA A 492 -122.73 142.85 -17.70
N GLY A 493 -122.14 142.64 -16.52
CA GLY A 493 -122.37 143.58 -15.41
C GLY A 493 -121.95 143.19 -13.99
N ALA A 494 -120.67 143.37 -13.67
CA ALA A 494 -120.25 143.71 -12.31
C ALA A 494 -119.97 145.23 -12.19
N GLU A 495 -120.86 146.06 -12.73
CA GLU A 495 -120.84 147.53 -12.57
C GLU A 495 -122.25 148.16 -12.60
N CYS A 496 -123.22 147.60 -11.86
CA CYS A 496 -124.31 148.39 -11.24
C CYS A 496 -124.95 147.54 -10.14
N GLY A 497 -125.12 148.08 -8.93
CA GLY A 497 -125.28 147.25 -7.73
C GLY A 497 -126.66 147.25 -7.07
N HIS A 498 -126.67 146.58 -5.91
CA HIS A 498 -127.27 147.03 -4.63
C HIS A 498 -128.45 146.21 -4.04
N ARG A 499 -128.24 145.80 -2.77
CA ARG A 499 -129.19 145.91 -1.63
C ARG A 499 -130.31 144.85 -1.42
N ALA A 500 -129.96 143.79 -0.66
CA ALA A 500 -130.52 143.37 0.68
C ALA A 500 -132.05 143.14 0.88
N PRO A 501 -132.58 142.70 2.07
CA PRO A 501 -132.05 141.94 3.24
C PRO A 501 -132.97 140.77 3.74
N GLY A 502 -132.60 140.05 4.83
CA GLY A 502 -133.58 139.65 5.88
C GLY A 502 -133.66 138.16 6.37
N PRO A 503 -134.07 137.87 7.64
CA PRO A 503 -133.58 136.68 8.40
C PRO A 503 -134.59 135.89 9.33
N VAL A 504 -134.06 135.01 10.22
CA VAL A 504 -134.63 134.38 11.47
C VAL A 504 -135.75 133.28 11.34
N GLU A 505 -136.13 132.37 12.29
CA GLU A 505 -135.78 132.08 13.72
C GLU A 505 -136.08 130.62 14.27
N LYS A 506 -135.37 130.18 15.35
CA LYS A 506 -135.58 129.18 16.48
C LYS A 506 -136.58 127.96 16.45
N GLY A 507 -136.28 126.93 17.27
CA GLY A 507 -137.29 126.07 17.97
C GLY A 507 -136.75 124.86 18.77
N ARG A 508 -137.39 124.44 19.89
CA ARG A 508 -137.04 123.26 20.75
C ARG A 508 -138.26 122.33 20.99
N GLY A 509 -138.04 121.02 21.15
CA GLY A 509 -138.83 120.14 22.05
C GLY A 509 -139.73 119.05 21.43
N PHE A 510 -140.10 118.06 22.27
CA PHE A 510 -140.97 116.87 22.04
C PHE A 510 -140.44 115.74 21.13
N SER A 511 -141.00 114.52 21.10
CA SER A 511 -141.44 113.57 22.16
C SER A 511 -141.91 112.25 21.49
N VAL A 512 -141.63 111.11 22.13
CA VAL A 512 -142.26 109.75 22.06
C VAL A 512 -143.45 109.52 21.10
N VAL A 513 -143.40 108.43 20.31
CA VAL A 513 -144.47 107.53 19.78
C VAL A 513 -143.74 106.31 19.14
N ALA A 514 -143.99 105.01 19.38
CA ALA A 514 -145.23 104.17 19.41
C ALA A 514 -145.70 103.77 17.99
N ASP A 515 -146.12 102.54 17.61
CA ASP A 515 -146.28 101.20 18.22
C ASP A 515 -145.71 100.15 17.19
N GLU A 516 -145.31 98.89 17.43
CA GLU A 516 -145.77 97.73 18.23
C GLU A 516 -146.90 96.85 17.62
N ALA A 517 -146.54 95.60 17.24
CA ALA A 517 -147.36 94.36 17.19
C ALA A 517 -146.42 93.16 16.82
N ALA A 518 -146.00 92.29 17.76
CA ALA A 518 -146.62 91.02 18.19
C ALA A 518 -146.59 89.87 17.13
N ALA A 519 -145.67 88.87 17.18
CA ALA A 519 -145.64 87.63 18.02
C ALA A 519 -146.38 86.41 17.37
N PRO A 520 -146.12 85.10 17.69
CA PRO A 520 -145.16 84.48 18.65
C PRO A 520 -144.35 83.20 18.21
N GLY A 521 -143.21 82.93 18.87
CA GLY A 521 -142.72 81.58 19.31
C GLY A 521 -142.22 80.49 18.30
N PRO A 522 -141.75 79.30 18.78
CA PRO A 522 -140.75 79.12 19.86
C PRO A 522 -139.75 77.91 19.72
N THR A 523 -138.66 77.93 20.52
CA THR A 523 -137.93 76.80 21.21
C THR A 523 -137.19 75.64 20.46
N ALA A 524 -135.84 75.59 20.61
CA ALA A 524 -135.02 74.69 21.51
C ALA A 524 -135.26 73.14 21.57
N PRO A 525 -134.35 72.29 22.15
CA PRO A 525 -132.86 72.23 22.21
C PRO A 525 -132.22 70.78 22.22
N ARG A 526 -130.91 70.67 22.56
CA ARG A 526 -130.22 69.65 23.44
C ARG A 526 -129.50 68.36 22.91
N LYS A 527 -128.24 68.23 23.39
CA LYS A 527 -127.57 67.10 24.15
C LYS A 527 -126.61 66.06 23.47
N ARG A 528 -125.38 66.02 24.05
CA ARG A 528 -124.52 64.87 24.49
C ARG A 528 -123.85 63.98 23.39
N ARG A 529 -122.53 63.66 23.33
CA ARG A 529 -121.42 63.27 24.29
C ARG A 529 -121.64 61.93 25.03
N PRO A 530 -120.61 61.12 25.43
CA PRO A 530 -119.13 61.20 25.25
C PRO A 530 -118.39 59.82 25.02
N GLN A 531 -117.08 59.75 25.39
CA GLN A 531 -116.18 58.59 25.63
C GLN A 531 -115.44 57.96 24.41
N GLU A 532 -114.16 57.54 24.47
CA GLU A 532 -113.20 57.47 25.61
C GLU A 532 -111.69 57.50 25.21
N SER A 533 -110.83 57.57 26.24
CA SER A 533 -109.38 57.29 26.39
C SER A 533 -108.61 56.49 25.29
N ASP A 534 -107.29 56.57 25.15
CA ASP A 534 -106.24 57.25 25.96
C ASP A 534 -105.02 57.64 25.08
N ALA A 535 -104.18 58.59 25.54
CA ALA A 535 -103.05 59.11 24.73
C ALA A 535 -101.74 59.30 25.51
N MET A 536 -100.72 58.52 25.16
CA MET A 536 -99.28 58.68 25.49
C MET A 536 -98.51 57.68 24.60
N THR A 537 -97.31 57.92 24.03
CA THR A 537 -96.27 58.94 24.28
C THR A 537 -95.53 59.31 22.97
N GLN A 538 -94.58 60.24 23.02
CA GLN A 538 -94.05 61.02 21.88
C GLN A 538 -92.95 60.36 21.02
N PHE A 539 -92.93 60.78 19.74
CA PHE A 539 -91.80 60.91 18.78
C PHE A 539 -90.60 61.75 19.32
N PRO A 540 -89.54 62.05 18.53
CA PRO A 540 -88.76 61.24 17.56
C PRO A 540 -87.22 61.43 17.76
N ALA A 541 -86.37 60.79 16.93
CA ALA A 541 -85.37 61.48 16.08
C ALA A 541 -84.54 60.49 15.25
N GLU A 542 -84.14 60.91 14.05
CA GLU A 542 -83.44 60.11 13.03
C GLU A 542 -81.92 60.17 13.16
N ARG A 543 -81.23 59.06 12.87
CA ARG A 543 -80.32 58.93 11.70
C ARG A 543 -79.87 57.50 11.46
#